data_AF-A0A450XEU1-F1
#
_entry.id   AF-A0A450XEU1-F1
#
_cell.length_a   1.000
_cell.length_b   1.000
_cell.length_c   1.000
_cell.angle_alpha   90.00
_cell.angle_beta   90.00
_cell.angle_gamma   90.00
#
_symmetry.space_group_name_H-M   'P 1'
#
loop_
_entity.id
_entity.type
_entity.pdbx_description
1 polymer ?
#
loop_
_entity_poly.entity_id
_entity_poly.type
_entity_poly.pdbx_seq_one_letter_code
_entity_poly.pdbx_strand_id
1 'polypeptide(L)'
;MSAQEKLAAGIRECRLHADVLQEARTELGEFRFTINSVDEMTTDKRRLLDQMAYRFSKLQDSMGMKILPGLLELTEEPFPENATFAEKLQRLERLGAIADVNQWRMLRELRNQLSHEYENAPSLKAAVLNRFLDGVHELLKIWETAVTYYDGYSGQQNGAPTER
;
A
#
# COMPACT_ATOMS: atom_id res chain seq x y z
N MET A 1 -11.39 -8.49 -20.96
CA MET A 1 -10.20 -8.73 -20.12
C MET A 1 -10.51 -9.81 -19.10
N SER A 2 -9.69 -10.86 -19.05
CA SER A 2 -9.72 -11.90 -18.01
C SER A 2 -9.40 -11.32 -16.62
N ALA A 3 -9.70 -12.08 -15.56
CA ALA A 3 -9.32 -11.71 -14.18
C ALA A 3 -7.81 -11.47 -14.05
N GLN A 4 -7.01 -12.32 -14.69
CA GLN A 4 -5.55 -12.22 -14.72
C GLN A 4 -5.05 -10.96 -15.45
N GLU A 5 -5.68 -10.58 -16.57
CA GLU A 5 -5.35 -9.33 -17.28
C GLU A 5 -5.70 -8.09 -16.46
N LYS A 6 -6.82 -8.12 -15.73
CA LYS A 6 -7.22 -7.04 -14.81
C LYS A 6 -6.24 -6.91 -13.65
N LEU A 7 -5.84 -8.03 -13.04
CA LEU A 7 -4.86 -8.04 -11.97
C LEU A 7 -3.50 -7.52 -12.46
N ALA A 8 -3.02 -7.98 -13.62
CA ALA A 8 -1.77 -7.50 -14.22
C ALA A 8 -1.82 -5.99 -14.51
N ALA A 9 -2.96 -5.45 -14.96
CA ALA A 9 -3.15 -4.01 -15.13
C ALA A 9 -3.12 -3.27 -13.79
N GLY A 10 -3.76 -3.81 -12.75
CA GLY A 10 -3.70 -3.27 -11.40
C GLY A 10 -2.28 -3.26 -10.84
N ILE A 11 -1.50 -4.32 -11.06
CA ILE A 11 -0.09 -4.39 -10.65
C ILE A 11 0.71 -3.25 -11.27
N ARG A 12 0.53 -2.98 -12.58
CA ARG A 12 1.23 -1.88 -13.27
C ARG A 12 0.87 -0.50 -12.69
N GLU A 13 -0.40 -0.29 -12.36
CA GLU A 13 -0.87 0.95 -11.74
C GLU A 13 -0.29 1.13 -10.32
N CYS A 14 -0.35 0.09 -9.49
CA CYS A 14 0.24 0.12 -8.15
C CYS A 14 1.75 0.34 -8.19
N ARG A 15 2.46 -0.29 -9.14
CA ARG A 15 3.91 -0.12 -9.31
C ARG A 15 4.29 1.35 -9.53
N LEU A 16 3.58 2.06 -10.42
CA LEU A 16 3.80 3.50 -10.61
C LEU A 16 3.65 4.29 -9.30
N HIS A 17 2.66 3.98 -8.48
CA HIS A 17 2.46 4.68 -7.21
C HIS A 17 3.53 4.33 -6.18
N ALA A 18 3.96 3.07 -6.12
CA ALA A 18 5.01 2.60 -5.24
C ALA A 18 6.38 3.22 -5.60
N ASP A 19 6.73 3.25 -6.88
CA ASP A 19 8.01 3.80 -7.36
C ASP A 19 8.12 5.29 -7.03
N VAL A 20 7.11 6.09 -7.37
CA VAL A 20 7.10 7.53 -7.06
C VAL A 20 7.09 7.78 -5.55
N LEU A 21 6.39 6.94 -4.77
CA LEU A 21 6.38 7.07 -3.31
C LEU A 21 7.75 6.75 -2.71
N GLN A 22 8.44 5.73 -3.23
CA GLN A 22 9.78 5.34 -2.81
C GLN A 22 10.82 6.39 -3.18
N GLU A 23 10.74 6.97 -4.39
CA GLU A 23 11.60 8.08 -4.83
C GLU A 23 11.44 9.28 -3.90
N ALA A 24 10.21 9.73 -3.66
CA ALA A 24 9.92 10.85 -2.77
C ALA A 24 10.36 10.59 -1.32
N ARG A 25 10.17 9.35 -0.84
CA ARG A 25 10.65 8.92 0.48
C ARG A 25 12.17 8.96 0.57
N THR A 26 12.86 8.61 -0.51
CA THR A 26 14.33 8.63 -0.61
C THR A 26 14.84 10.08 -0.68
N GLU A 27 14.19 10.94 -1.44
CA GLU A 27 14.49 12.37 -1.54
C GLU A 27 14.37 13.06 -0.17
N LEU A 28 13.34 12.70 0.62
CA LEU A 28 13.18 13.23 1.97
C LEU A 28 14.32 12.80 2.93
N GLY A 29 14.98 11.67 2.65
CA GLY A 29 16.06 11.11 3.47
C GLY A 29 15.63 10.77 4.90
N GLU A 30 16.56 10.77 5.85
CA GLU A 30 16.25 10.44 7.27
C GLU A 30 15.56 11.57 8.04
N PHE A 31 14.95 12.54 7.35
CA PHE A 31 14.30 13.67 7.97
C PHE A 31 13.13 13.25 8.86
N ARG A 32 13.08 13.81 10.08
CA ARG A 32 11.97 13.63 11.02
C ARG A 32 11.41 14.98 11.44
N PHE A 33 10.09 15.04 11.61
CA PHE A 33 9.38 16.25 11.97
C PHE A 33 9.43 16.49 13.47
N THR A 34 9.82 17.71 13.83
CA THR A 34 9.65 18.33 15.15
C THR A 34 8.61 19.44 15.06
N ILE A 35 8.18 19.97 16.20
CA ILE A 35 7.30 21.15 16.29
C ILE A 35 7.85 22.29 15.41
N ASN A 36 9.11 22.67 15.63
CA ASN A 36 9.74 23.77 14.89
C ASN A 36 9.77 23.51 13.38
N SER A 37 10.09 22.28 12.96
CA SER A 37 10.15 21.96 11.53
C SER A 37 8.79 21.98 10.82
N VAL A 38 7.70 21.80 11.57
CA VAL A 38 6.34 21.90 11.04
C VAL A 38 5.98 23.37 10.83
N ASP A 39 6.34 24.23 11.78
CA ASP A 39 6.09 25.67 11.69
C ASP A 39 6.96 26.34 10.62
N GLU A 40 8.20 25.89 10.46
CA GLU A 40 9.18 26.38 9.48
C GLU A 40 9.15 25.60 8.15
N MET A 41 8.07 24.86 7.88
CA MET A 41 8.00 23.97 6.72
C MET A 41 8.08 24.74 5.40
N THR A 42 9.13 24.46 4.62
CA THR A 42 9.34 25.05 3.29
C THR A 42 8.29 24.59 2.29
N THR A 43 8.05 25.39 1.25
CA THR A 43 7.12 25.06 0.17
C THR A 43 7.49 23.76 -0.53
N ASP A 44 8.77 23.51 -0.79
CA ASP A 44 9.22 22.29 -1.47
C ASP A 44 8.98 21.05 -0.61
N LYS A 45 9.24 21.14 0.70
CA LYS A 45 8.96 20.04 1.63
C LYS A 45 7.46 19.75 1.73
N ARG A 46 6.63 20.79 1.75
CA ARG A 46 5.17 20.63 1.70
C ARG A 46 4.73 19.91 0.43
N ARG A 47 5.21 20.35 -0.73
CA ARG A 47 4.91 19.70 -2.02
C ARG A 47 5.34 18.24 -2.05
N LEU A 48 6.51 17.92 -1.50
CA LEU A 48 7.00 16.55 -1.39
C LEU A 48 6.08 15.70 -0.51
N LEU A 49 5.68 16.20 0.66
CA LEU A 49 4.73 15.52 1.55
C LEU A 49 3.37 15.31 0.89
N ASP A 50 2.84 16.31 0.18
CA ASP A 50 1.57 16.21 -0.53
C ASP A 50 1.62 15.12 -1.61
N GLN A 51 2.73 15.06 -2.36
CA GLN A 51 2.96 14.00 -3.34
C GLN A 51 3.01 12.63 -2.66
N MET A 52 3.78 12.49 -1.57
CA MET A 52 3.87 11.24 -0.82
C MET A 52 2.50 10.81 -0.29
N ALA A 53 1.73 11.70 0.34
CA ALA A 53 0.41 11.40 0.90
C ALA A 53 -0.59 10.98 -0.19
N TYR A 54 -0.55 11.65 -1.35
CA TYR A 54 -1.33 11.27 -2.52
C TYR A 54 -0.96 9.87 -3.03
N ARG A 55 0.34 9.60 -3.24
CA ARG A 55 0.80 8.30 -3.74
C ARG A 55 0.54 7.16 -2.76
N PHE A 56 0.74 7.39 -1.47
CA PHE A 56 0.38 6.47 -0.39
C PHE A 56 -1.10 6.10 -0.44
N SER A 57 -1.98 7.09 -0.52
CA SER A 57 -3.43 6.86 -0.60
C SER A 57 -3.82 6.08 -1.85
N LYS A 58 -3.27 6.47 -3.01
CA LYS A 58 -3.53 5.81 -4.29
C LYS A 58 -3.02 4.37 -4.35
N LEU A 59 -1.85 4.09 -3.78
CA LEU A 59 -1.29 2.74 -3.68
C LEU A 59 -2.20 1.88 -2.80
N GLN A 60 -2.53 2.34 -1.59
CA GLN A 60 -3.39 1.60 -0.65
C GLN A 60 -4.79 1.34 -1.23
N ASP A 61 -5.43 2.34 -1.85
CA ASP A 61 -6.75 2.16 -2.47
C ASP A 61 -6.72 1.15 -3.62
N SER A 62 -5.75 1.29 -4.52
CA SER A 62 -5.63 0.40 -5.69
C SER A 62 -5.32 -1.03 -5.26
N MET A 63 -4.45 -1.20 -4.26
CA MET A 63 -4.20 -2.50 -3.65
C MET A 63 -5.48 -3.10 -3.06
N GLY A 64 -6.19 -2.35 -2.22
CA GLY A 64 -7.42 -2.82 -1.56
C GLY A 64 -8.55 -3.16 -2.54
N MET A 65 -8.68 -2.43 -3.63
CA MET A 65 -9.76 -2.61 -4.61
C MET A 65 -9.44 -3.60 -5.72
N LYS A 66 -8.18 -3.75 -6.11
CA LYS A 66 -7.79 -4.49 -7.33
C LYS A 66 -6.84 -5.64 -7.02
N ILE A 67 -5.78 -5.38 -6.25
CA ILE A 67 -4.72 -6.36 -6.02
C ILE A 67 -5.19 -7.45 -5.05
N LEU A 68 -5.64 -7.07 -3.85
CA LEU A 68 -6.03 -8.02 -2.83
C LEU A 68 -7.19 -8.92 -3.29
N PRO A 69 -8.27 -8.40 -3.92
CA PRO A 69 -9.30 -9.26 -4.50
C PRO A 69 -8.77 -10.14 -5.64
N GLY A 70 -7.97 -9.59 -6.55
CA GLY A 70 -7.43 -10.36 -7.67
C GLY A 70 -6.47 -11.48 -7.23
N LEU A 71 -5.70 -11.28 -6.16
CA LEU A 71 -4.85 -12.32 -5.57
C LEU A 71 -5.67 -13.48 -4.99
N LEU A 72 -6.84 -13.21 -4.42
CA LEU A 72 -7.76 -14.26 -3.96
C LEU A 72 -8.37 -15.03 -5.14
N GLU A 73 -8.71 -14.34 -6.23
CA GLU A 73 -9.25 -14.99 -7.44
C GLU A 73 -8.23 -15.94 -8.08
N LEU A 74 -6.93 -15.73 -7.87
CA LEU A 74 -5.90 -16.62 -8.38
C LEU A 74 -5.91 -17.99 -7.70
N THR A 75 -6.27 -18.10 -6.42
CA THR A 75 -6.09 -19.35 -5.67
C THR A 75 -7.08 -20.46 -6.03
N GLU A 76 -8.05 -20.20 -6.93
CA GLU A 76 -9.14 -21.11 -7.34
C GLU A 76 -9.95 -21.73 -6.18
N GLU A 77 -9.73 -21.27 -4.95
CA GLU A 77 -10.44 -21.73 -3.78
C GLU A 77 -11.80 -21.05 -3.70
N PRO A 78 -12.89 -21.82 -3.50
CA PRO A 78 -14.22 -21.26 -3.36
C PRO A 78 -14.27 -20.37 -2.12
N PHE A 79 -14.56 -19.09 -2.34
CA PHE A 79 -14.67 -18.10 -1.29
C PHE A 79 -16.13 -17.65 -1.15
N PRO A 80 -16.67 -17.47 0.06
CA PRO A 80 -18.07 -17.08 0.22
C PRO A 80 -18.36 -15.73 -0.48
N GLU A 81 -19.41 -15.68 -1.29
CA GLU A 81 -19.78 -14.46 -2.04
C GLU A 81 -20.07 -13.26 -1.12
N ASN A 82 -20.53 -13.53 0.10
CA ASN A 82 -20.88 -12.55 1.12
C ASN A 82 -19.75 -12.22 2.10
N ALA A 83 -18.54 -12.75 1.89
CA ALA A 83 -17.43 -12.52 2.80
C ALA A 83 -16.99 -11.04 2.79
N THR A 84 -16.83 -10.52 4.00
CA THR A 84 -16.40 -9.17 4.30
C THR A 84 -14.96 -8.92 3.85
N PHE A 85 -14.61 -7.65 3.67
CA PHE A 85 -13.22 -7.28 3.37
C PHE A 85 -12.24 -7.73 4.48
N ALA A 86 -12.69 -7.79 5.73
CA ALA A 86 -11.89 -8.28 6.84
C ALA A 86 -11.55 -9.77 6.71
N GLU A 87 -12.52 -10.60 6.32
CA GLU A 87 -12.31 -12.04 6.09
C GLU A 87 -11.40 -12.28 4.88
N LYS A 88 -11.54 -11.47 3.83
CA LYS A 88 -10.65 -11.49 2.65
C LYS A 88 -9.19 -11.24 3.05
N LEU A 89 -8.94 -10.23 3.87
CA LEU A 89 -7.61 -9.93 4.39
C LEU A 89 -7.04 -11.09 5.21
N GLN A 90 -7.83 -11.67 6.12
CA GLN A 90 -7.39 -12.83 6.91
C GLN A 90 -7.05 -14.05 6.04
N ARG A 91 -7.77 -14.27 4.93
CA ARG A 91 -7.43 -15.34 3.99
C ARG A 91 -6.08 -15.06 3.32
N LEU A 92 -5.87 -13.84 2.83
CA LEU A 92 -4.60 -13.42 2.19
C LEU A 92 -3.41 -13.55 3.14
N GLU A 93 -3.60 -13.25 4.42
CA GLU A 93 -2.57 -13.44 5.45
C GLU A 93 -2.20 -14.91 5.63
N ARG A 94 -3.20 -15.80 5.74
CA ARG A 94 -2.95 -17.25 5.79
C ARG A 94 -2.29 -17.81 4.53
N LEU A 95 -2.51 -17.17 3.38
CA LEU A 95 -1.88 -17.53 2.11
C LEU A 95 -0.47 -16.95 1.96
N GLY A 96 -0.05 -16.04 2.86
CA GLY A 96 1.23 -15.34 2.77
C GLY A 96 1.27 -14.21 1.73
N ALA A 97 0.12 -13.82 1.17
CA ALA A 97 0.01 -12.70 0.23
C ALA A 97 0.11 -11.33 0.93
N ILE A 98 -0.17 -11.29 2.24
CA ILE A 98 0.13 -10.17 3.15
C ILE A 98 0.71 -10.74 4.45
N ALA A 99 1.56 -9.99 5.13
CA ALA A 99 2.21 -10.46 6.36
C ALA A 99 1.37 -10.27 7.63
N ASP A 100 0.65 -9.15 7.74
CA ASP A 100 -0.18 -8.81 8.90
C ASP A 100 -1.41 -7.96 8.50
N VAL A 101 -2.59 -8.48 8.79
CA VAL A 101 -3.89 -7.79 8.55
C VAL A 101 -4.03 -6.53 9.41
N ASN A 102 -3.51 -6.54 10.63
CA ASN A 102 -3.60 -5.40 11.53
C ASN A 102 -2.74 -4.25 11.02
N GLN A 103 -1.55 -4.54 10.49
CA GLN A 103 -0.73 -3.54 9.82
C GLN A 103 -1.48 -2.82 8.69
N TRP A 104 -2.18 -3.58 7.84
CA TRP A 104 -3.02 -3.00 6.79
C TRP A 104 -4.11 -2.07 7.35
N ARG A 105 -4.79 -2.47 8.44
CA ARG A 105 -5.83 -1.64 9.08
C ARG A 105 -5.27 -0.36 9.67
N MET A 106 -4.14 -0.45 10.38
CA MET A 106 -3.46 0.72 10.97
C MET A 106 -3.06 1.73 9.88
N LEU A 107 -2.59 1.26 8.73
CA LEU A 107 -2.23 2.13 7.60
C LEU A 107 -3.45 2.84 7.00
N ARG A 108 -4.64 2.23 7.03
CA ARG A 108 -5.89 2.89 6.59
C ARG A 108 -6.32 3.99 7.56
N GLU A 109 -6.17 3.77 8.85
CA GLU A 109 -6.44 4.78 9.87
C GLU A 109 -5.46 5.96 9.77
N LEU A 110 -4.17 5.65 9.55
CA LEU A 110 -3.13 6.65 9.34
C LEU A 110 -3.42 7.54 8.12
N ARG A 111 -3.90 6.96 7.02
CA ARG A 111 -4.36 7.73 5.85
C ARG A 111 -5.45 8.74 6.23
N ASN A 112 -6.44 8.32 7.01
CA ASN A 112 -7.53 9.21 7.43
C ASN A 112 -7.02 10.34 8.33
N GLN A 113 -5.99 10.08 9.16
CA GLN A 113 -5.35 11.10 9.99
C GLN A 113 -4.61 12.15 9.14
N LEU A 114 -3.96 11.75 8.04
CA LEU A 114 -3.26 12.69 7.14
C LEU A 114 -4.17 13.74 6.49
N SER A 115 -5.45 13.45 6.31
CA SER A 115 -6.42 14.42 5.75
C SER A 115 -6.81 15.52 6.74
N HIS A 116 -6.38 15.47 8.00
CA HIS A 116 -6.69 16.50 8.99
C HIS A 116 -5.67 17.64 8.94
N GLU A 117 -6.15 18.89 8.99
CA GLU A 117 -5.29 20.09 8.86
C GLU A 117 -4.47 20.41 10.13
N TYR A 118 -4.85 19.85 11.30
CA TYR A 118 -4.19 20.04 12.61
C TYR A 118 -3.83 21.50 12.94
N GLU A 119 -4.77 22.42 12.73
CA GLU A 119 -4.58 23.84 13.05
C GLU A 119 -4.22 24.04 14.53
N ASN A 120 -3.21 24.87 14.79
CA ASN A 120 -2.71 25.18 16.13
C ASN A 120 -2.22 23.98 16.97
N ALA A 121 -1.92 22.84 16.33
CA ALA A 121 -1.42 21.62 16.98
C ALA A 121 -0.14 21.07 16.31
N PRO A 122 0.96 21.84 16.28
CA PRO A 122 2.17 21.45 15.55
C PRO A 122 2.85 20.19 16.12
N SER A 123 2.71 19.91 17.42
CA SER A 123 3.18 18.67 18.04
C SER A 123 2.46 17.43 17.52
N LEU A 124 1.13 17.51 17.41
CA LEU A 124 0.30 16.44 16.87
C LEU A 124 0.58 16.24 15.37
N LYS A 125 0.70 17.34 14.63
CA LYS A 125 1.06 17.30 13.20
C LYS A 125 2.41 16.63 12.98
N ALA A 126 3.44 16.99 13.75
CA ALA A 126 4.76 16.35 13.68
C ALA A 126 4.68 14.84 13.98
N ALA A 127 3.92 14.44 15.02
CA ALA A 127 3.73 13.04 15.36
C ALA A 127 3.03 12.25 14.25
N VAL A 128 1.99 12.80 13.63
CA VAL A 128 1.26 12.17 12.52
C VAL A 128 2.14 12.07 11.28
N LEU A 129 2.89 13.12 10.94
CA LEU A 129 3.83 13.09 9.81
C LEU A 129 4.93 12.03 10.02
N ASN A 130 5.49 11.92 11.22
CA ASN A 130 6.49 10.87 11.50
C ASN A 130 5.92 9.46 11.40
N ARG A 131 4.71 9.24 11.95
CA ARG A 131 3.99 7.96 11.80
C ARG A 131 3.68 7.68 10.34
N PHE A 132 3.38 8.70 9.54
CA PHE A 132 3.22 8.58 8.09
C PHE A 132 4.50 8.13 7.41
N LEU A 133 5.65 8.72 7.73
CA LEU A 133 6.93 8.29 7.17
C LEU A 133 7.22 6.81 7.49
N ASP A 134 6.92 6.36 8.72
CA ASP A 134 7.05 4.95 9.07
C ASP A 134 6.06 4.08 8.28
N GLY A 135 4.80 4.53 8.21
CA GLY A 135 3.74 3.87 7.46
C GLY A 135 4.02 3.72 5.96
N VAL A 136 4.75 4.66 5.34
CA VAL A 136 5.18 4.55 3.94
C VAL A 136 6.02 3.29 3.73
N HIS A 137 7.02 3.04 4.57
CA HIS A 137 7.85 1.83 4.45
C HIS A 137 7.02 0.57 4.62
N GLU A 138 6.11 0.56 5.59
CA GLU A 138 5.26 -0.60 5.85
C GLU A 138 4.28 -0.87 4.70
N LEU A 139 3.70 0.16 4.07
CA LEU A 139 2.86 -0.02 2.90
C LEU A 139 3.65 -0.58 1.71
N LEU A 140 4.89 -0.09 1.50
CA LEU A 140 5.76 -0.59 0.43
C LEU A 140 6.17 -2.06 0.65
N LYS A 141 6.44 -2.47 1.90
CA LYS A 141 6.67 -3.90 2.22
C LYS A 141 5.45 -4.79 1.94
N ILE A 142 4.24 -4.32 2.29
CA ILE A 142 3.01 -5.07 1.97
C ILE A 142 2.85 -5.18 0.45
N TRP A 143 3.14 -4.10 -0.29
CA TRP A 143 3.14 -4.11 -1.75
C TRP A 143 4.13 -5.13 -2.33
N GLU A 144 5.39 -5.13 -1.87
CA GLU A 144 6.41 -6.08 -2.29
C GLU A 144 6.02 -7.53 -2.01
N THR A 145 5.41 -7.79 -0.85
CA THR A 145 4.91 -9.13 -0.48
C THR A 145 3.83 -9.58 -1.45
N ALA A 146 2.86 -8.71 -1.74
CA ALA A 146 1.76 -8.99 -2.67
C ALA A 146 2.25 -9.24 -4.10
N VAL A 147 3.24 -8.47 -4.57
CA VAL A 147 3.86 -8.65 -5.90
C VAL A 147 4.65 -9.95 -5.96
N THR A 148 5.43 -10.26 -4.94
CA THR A 148 6.20 -11.52 -4.88
C THR A 148 5.27 -12.73 -4.93
N TYR A 149 4.14 -12.66 -4.22
CA TYR A 149 3.11 -13.69 -4.27
C TYR A 149 2.52 -13.85 -5.68
N TYR A 150 2.18 -12.73 -6.35
CA TYR A 150 1.70 -12.72 -7.73
C TYR A 150 2.71 -13.32 -8.72
N ASP A 151 3.97 -12.93 -8.62
CA ASP A 151 5.04 -13.40 -9.51
C ASP A 151 5.31 -14.91 -9.31
N GLY A 152 5.27 -15.38 -8.06
CA GLY A 152 5.36 -16.82 -7.74
C GLY A 152 4.23 -17.64 -8.36
N TYR A 153 2.99 -17.13 -8.32
CA TYR A 153 1.83 -17.80 -8.91
C TYR A 153 1.87 -17.82 -10.44
N SER A 154 2.22 -16.68 -11.06
CA SER A 154 2.33 -16.58 -12.51
C SER A 154 3.48 -17.39 -13.11
N GLY A 155 4.58 -17.56 -12.36
CA GLY A 155 5.69 -18.45 -12.73
C GLY A 155 5.30 -19.93 -12.74
N GLN A 156 4.46 -20.37 -11.79
CA GLN A 156 3.98 -21.75 -11.70
C GLN A 156 3.02 -22.11 -12.85
N GLN A 157 2.13 -21.20 -13.25
CA GLN A 157 1.21 -21.47 -14.37
C GLN A 157 1.89 -21.53 -15.75
N ASN A 158 2.97 -20.78 -15.95
CA ASN A 158 3.77 -20.85 -17.19
C ASN A 158 4.73 -22.06 -17.25
N GLY A 159 4.86 -22.81 -16.14
CA GLY A 159 5.73 -23.98 -16.02
C GLY A 159 5.02 -25.34 -16.17
N ALA A 160 3.71 -25.37 -16.41
CA ALA A 160 2.99 -26.62 -16.63
C ALA A 160 3.43 -27.27 -17.95
N PRO A 161 3.90 -28.53 -17.96
CA PRO A 161 4.14 -29.25 -19.20
C PRO A 161 2.82 -29.31 -19.97
N THR A 162 2.84 -28.89 -21.22
CA THR A 162 1.75 -29.20 -22.15
C THR A 162 1.84 -30.71 -22.40
N GLU A 163 1.19 -31.51 -21.56
CA GLU A 163 1.04 -32.94 -21.79
C GLU A 163 0.32 -33.13 -23.13
N ARG A 164 1.05 -33.72 -24.08
CA ARG A 164 0.56 -34.30 -25.33
C ARG A 164 0.36 -35.79 -25.14
#